data_AF-A0A7U3YCX1-F1
#
_entry.id   AF-A0A7U3YCX1-F1
#
_cell.length_a   1.000
_cell.length_b   1.000
_cell.length_c   1.000
_cell.angle_alpha   90.00
_cell.angle_beta   90.00
_cell.angle_gamma   90.00
#
_symmetry.space_group_name_H-M   'P 1'
#
loop_
_entity.id
_entity.type
_entity.pdbx_description
1 polymer ?
#
loop_
_entity_poly.entity_id
_entity_poly.type
_entity_poly.pdbx_seq_one_letter_code
_entity_poly.pdbx_strand_id
1 'polypeptide(L)' 'MLFEVEFTIKENGHFQTIHTALVYALSVSECRQIASEIANQLGKGGIQFFISEFIN' A
#
# COMPACT_ATOMS: atom_id res chain seq x y z
N MET A 1 -3.10 -15.33 1.10
CA MET A 1 -3.03 -14.73 -0.25
C MET A 1 -1.83 -13.79 -0.27
N LEU A 2 -1.25 -13.57 -1.45
CA LEU A 2 -0.19 -12.59 -1.63
C LEU A 2 -0.81 -11.36 -2.30
N PHE A 3 -0.57 -10.19 -1.74
CA PHE A 3 -1.02 -8.92 -2.26
C PHE A 3 0.18 -8.06 -2.63
N GLU A 4 0.04 -7.30 -3.72
CA GLU A 4 0.92 -6.18 -4.00
C GLU A 4 0.26 -4.91 -3.47
N VAL A 5 1.05 -4.11 -2.75
CA VAL A 5 0.60 -2.85 -2.16
C VAL A 5 1.48 -1.73 -2.67
N GLU A 6 0.89 -0.84 -3.45
CA GLU A 6 1.55 0.38 -3.93
C GLU A 6 1.22 1.54 -3.01
N PHE A 7 2.23 2.08 -2.34
CA PHE A 7 2.13 3.28 -1.53
C PHE A 7 2.42 4.50 -2.38
N THR A 8 1.48 5.44 -2.41
CA THR A 8 1.50 6.58 -3.30
C THR A 8 1.34 7.89 -2.53
N ILE A 9 1.89 8.96 -3.09
CA ILE A 9 1.59 10.33 -2.69
C ILE A 9 0.87 11.03 -3.84
N LYS A 10 -0.04 11.95 -3.50
CA LYS A 10 -0.73 12.75 -4.50
C LYS A 10 -0.02 14.09 -4.67
N GLU A 11 0.64 14.27 -5.81
CA GLU A 11 1.31 15.51 -6.18
C GLU A 11 0.74 16.03 -7.51
N ASN A 12 0.37 17.31 -7.56
CA ASN A 12 -0.19 17.97 -8.75
C ASN A 12 -1.36 17.21 -9.42
N GLY A 13 -2.19 16.53 -8.61
CA GLY A 13 -3.34 15.77 -9.11
C GLY A 13 -3.01 14.34 -9.55
N HIS A 14 -1.74 13.96 -9.59
CA HIS A 14 -1.28 12.62 -9.98
C HIS A 14 -0.87 11.81 -8.76
N PHE A 15 -1.11 10.51 -8.80
CA PHE A 15 -0.57 9.57 -7.83
C PHE A 15 0.81 9.11 -8.28
N GLN A 16 1.79 9.28 -7.43
CA GLN A 16 3.14 8.77 -7.64
C GLN A 16 3.44 7.69 -6.61
N THR A 17 3.74 6.47 -7.08
CA THR A 17 4.19 5.37 -6.22
C THR A 17 5.58 5.68 -5.66
N ILE A 18 5.70 5.64 -4.34
CA ILE A 18 6.94 5.90 -3.59
C ILE A 18 7.51 4.62 -2.98
N HIS A 19 6.68 3.59 -2.81
CA HIS A 19 7.08 2.30 -2.27
C HIS A 19 6.10 1.23 -2.74
N THR A 20 6.60 0.03 -3.02
CA THR A 20 5.78 -1.15 -3.31
C THR A 20 6.18 -2.25 -2.34
N ALA A 21 5.20 -2.93 -1.76
CA ALA A 21 5.43 -4.05 -0.86
C ALA A 21 4.60 -5.26 -1.27
N LEU A 22 5.17 -6.45 -1.08
CA LEU A 22 4.42 -7.70 -1.15
C LEU A 22 3.98 -8.09 0.26
N VAL A 23 2.67 -8.24 0.47
CA VAL A 23 2.07 -8.51 1.77
C VAL A 23 1.34 -9.84 1.73
N TYR A 24 1.73 -10.76 2.61
CA TYR A 24 0.95 -11.95 2.87
C TYR A 24 -0.16 -11.64 3.87
N ALA A 25 -1.40 -11.90 3.49
CA ALA A 25 -2.57 -11.74 4.36
C ALA A 25 -3.67 -12.77 4.01
N LEU A 26 -4.55 -13.07 4.96
CA LEU A 26 -5.71 -13.94 4.78
C LEU A 26 -6.87 -13.22 4.11
N SER A 27 -6.93 -11.89 4.18
CA SER A 27 -7.97 -11.07 3.56
C SER A 27 -7.47 -9.67 3.18
N VAL A 28 -8.23 -8.97 2.34
CA VAL A 28 -7.97 -7.55 2.00
C VAL A 28 -8.05 -6.66 3.24
N SER A 29 -8.95 -6.96 4.18
CA SER A 29 -9.08 -6.19 5.44
C SER A 29 -7.83 -6.28 6.31
N GLU A 30 -7.22 -7.46 6.40
CA GLU A 30 -5.96 -7.67 7.11
C GLU A 30 -4.79 -7.03 6.35
N CYS A 31 -4.73 -7.19 5.03
CA CYS A 31 -3.74 -6.50 4.20
C CYS A 31 -3.79 -4.98 4.38
N ARG A 32 -4.99 -4.41 4.51
CA ARG A 32 -5.19 -2.97 4.76
C ARG A 32 -4.65 -2.54 6.12
N GLN A 33 -4.79 -3.37 7.16
CA GLN A 33 -4.23 -3.07 8.49
C GLN A 33 -2.70 -3.02 8.41
N ILE A 34 -2.08 -4.04 7.80
CA ILE A 34 -0.63 -4.09 7.60
C ILE A 34 -0.13 -2.90 6.75
N ALA A 35 -0.82 -2.59 5.64
CA ALA A 35 -0.49 -1.44 4.80
C ALA A 35 -0.58 -0.12 5.59
N SER A 36 -1.58 0.03 6.47
CA SER A 36 -1.71 1.23 7.30
C SER A 36 -0.54 1.39 8.27
N GLU A 37 -0.06 0.30 8.86
CA GLU A 37 1.13 0.30 9.72
C GLU A 37 2.40 0.70 8.95
N ILE A 38 2.58 0.15 7.75
CA ILE A 38 3.71 0.52 6.87
C ILE A 38 3.64 2.00 6.48
N ALA A 39 2.46 2.51 6.12
CA ALA A 39 2.28 3.92 5.76
C ALA A 39 2.65 4.86 6.92
N ASN A 40 2.30 4.49 8.16
CA ASN A 40 2.69 5.25 9.35
C ASN A 40 4.21 5.26 9.57
N GLN A 41 4.90 4.16 9.26
CA GLN A 41 6.37 4.07 9.38
C GLN A 41 7.10 4.85 8.28
N LEU A 42 6.51 5.02 7.10
CA LEU A 42 7.08 5.82 6.01
C LEU A 42 7.15 7.32 6.33
N GLY A 43 6.50 7.78 7.40
CA GLY A 43 6.68 9.12 7.98
C GLY A 43 6.17 10.28 7.12
N LYS A 44 5.51 10.01 5.99
CA LYS A 44 4.90 11.04 5.14
C LYS A 44 3.40 11.10 5.38
N GLY A 45 2.90 12.26 5.81
CA GLY A 45 1.47 12.54 5.78
C GLY A 45 0.95 12.51 4.34
N GLY A 46 -0.29 12.06 4.14
CA GLY A 46 -0.91 12.02 2.81
C GLY A 46 -0.54 10.83 1.94
N ILE A 47 0.11 9.80 2.50
CA ILE A 47 0.26 8.51 1.81
C ILE A 47 -1.12 7.86 1.63
N GLN A 48 -1.39 7.44 0.39
CA GLN A 48 -2.50 6.55 0.04
C GLN A 48 -1.91 5.22 -0.43
N PHE A 49 -2.70 4.15 -0.43
CA PHE A 49 -2.22 2.86 -0.91
C PHE A 49 -3.28 2.14 -1.74
N PHE A 50 -2.80 1.45 -2.78
CA PHE A 50 -3.59 0.58 -3.64
C PHE A 50 -3.22 -0.87 -3.33
N ILE A 51 -4.22 -1.74 -3.18
CA ILE A 51 -4.04 -3.16 -2.88
C ILE A 51 -4.56 -3.96 -4.07
N SER A 52 -3.70 -4.79 -4.66
CA SER A 52 -4.03 -5.72 -5.73
C SER A 52 -3.65 -7.15 -5.30
N GLU A 53 -4.41 -8.14 -5.78
CA GLU A 53 -3.98 -9.54 -5.65
C GLU A 53 -2.75 -9.77 -6.53
N PHE A 54 -1.70 -10.38 -5.97
CA PHE A 54 -0.50 -10.70 -6.71
C PHE A 54 -0.73 -11.98 -7.53
N ILE A 55 -0.85 -11.82 -8.84
CA ILE A 55 -0.98 -12.91 -9.81
C ILE A 55 0.34 -13.03 -10.56
N ASN A 56 0.99 -14.19 -10.46
CA ASN A 56 2.23 -14.52 -11.18
C ASN A 56 1.93 -15.28 -12.47
#